data_AF-A0A402BJP2-F1
#
_entry.id   AF-A0A402BJP2-F1
#
_cell.length_a   1.000
_cell.length_b   1.000
_cell.length_c   1.000
_cell.angle_alpha   90.00
_cell.angle_beta   90.00
_cell.angle_gamma   90.00
#
_symmetry.space_group_name_H-M   'P 1'
#
loop_
_entity.id
_entity.type
_entity.pdbx_description
1 polymer ?
#
loop_
_entity_poly.entity_id
_entity_poly.type
_entity_poly.pdbx_seq_one_letter_code
_entity_poly.pdbx_strand_id
1 'polypeptide(L)'
;MSQDDHATNNKKTTTENDQSAELRKSPMMAHLLDALQKKEDIGHYGRLTFVMIARHFLPDEQIVELLSGQPDHNATDSQALLTQVKQRNYNPPKRERILEWQSQQDFAICPDPENPDACNVYQELTFPSEIFDQINDYHEAQVKSQEQ
;
A
#
# COMPACT_ATOMS: atom_id res chain seq x y z
N MET A 1 14.03 -43.45 19.02
CA MET A 1 12.63 -43.00 19.06
C MET A 1 12.64 -41.53 19.40
N SER A 2 12.12 -40.73 18.48
CA SER A 2 12.02 -39.27 18.48
C SER A 2 11.22 -38.74 19.65
N GLN A 3 11.57 -37.54 20.13
CA GLN A 3 10.60 -36.49 20.43
C GLN A 3 11.20 -35.14 20.01
N ASP A 4 10.59 -34.58 18.97
CA ASP A 4 10.60 -33.17 18.60
C ASP A 4 9.95 -32.33 19.69
N ASP A 5 10.43 -31.10 19.92
CA ASP A 5 9.59 -30.04 20.49
C ASP A 5 9.93 -28.70 19.83
N HIS A 6 8.89 -28.13 19.20
CA HIS A 6 8.87 -26.91 18.42
C HIS A 6 9.16 -25.66 19.26
N ALA A 7 10.25 -24.95 18.92
CA ALA A 7 10.55 -23.62 19.43
C ALA A 7 10.65 -22.60 18.28
N THR A 8 9.53 -22.30 17.61
CA THR A 8 9.47 -21.21 16.61
C THR A 8 8.04 -20.71 16.43
N ASN A 9 7.57 -19.79 17.29
CA ASN A 9 6.41 -18.96 16.91
C ASN A 9 6.27 -17.58 17.58
N ASN A 10 7.15 -17.19 18.53
CA ASN A 10 6.92 -15.96 19.31
C ASN A 10 7.51 -14.67 18.73
N LYS A 11 8.19 -14.72 17.58
CA LYS A 11 8.85 -13.56 16.97
C LYS A 11 8.05 -12.92 15.82
N LYS A 12 7.08 -13.64 15.26
CA LYS A 12 6.29 -13.19 14.10
C LYS A 12 5.21 -12.16 14.49
N THR A 13 4.57 -12.39 15.63
CA THR A 13 3.37 -11.66 16.06
C THR A 13 3.63 -10.23 16.52
N THR A 14 4.81 -9.92 17.08
CA THR A 14 5.14 -8.55 17.52
C THR A 14 5.41 -7.64 16.31
N THR A 15 6.24 -8.09 15.37
CA THR A 15 6.60 -7.30 14.18
C THR A 15 5.41 -7.08 13.24
N GLU A 16 4.55 -8.08 13.04
CA GLU A 16 3.35 -7.94 12.18
C GLU A 16 2.35 -6.92 12.74
N ASN A 17 2.18 -6.86 14.07
CA ASN A 17 1.31 -5.87 14.72
C ASN A 17 1.90 -4.45 14.64
N ASP A 18 3.21 -4.31 14.84
CA ASP A 18 3.89 -3.02 14.77
C ASP A 18 3.87 -2.43 13.34
N GLN A 19 4.04 -3.28 12.33
CA GLN A 19 4.01 -2.88 10.91
C GLN A 19 2.63 -2.42 10.44
N SER A 20 1.57 -3.11 10.85
CA SER A 20 0.19 -2.64 10.61
C SER A 20 -0.10 -1.36 11.38
N ALA A 21 0.44 -1.21 12.60
CA ALA A 21 0.28 0.00 13.40
C ALA A 21 0.93 1.23 12.76
N GLU A 22 2.10 1.08 12.15
CA GLU A 22 2.73 2.15 11.35
C GLU A 22 1.86 2.57 10.17
N LEU A 23 1.34 1.60 9.41
CA LEU A 23 0.49 1.89 8.26
C LEU A 23 -0.81 2.60 8.68
N ARG A 24 -1.35 2.27 9.86
CA ARG A 24 -2.55 2.91 10.44
C ARG A 24 -2.34 4.34 10.92
N LYS A 25 -1.11 4.88 10.94
CA LYS A 25 -0.88 6.30 11.22
C LYS A 25 -1.47 7.22 10.15
N SER A 26 -1.58 6.73 8.91
CA SER A 26 -2.34 7.41 7.86
C SER A 26 -3.83 7.12 8.02
N PRO A 27 -4.69 8.14 8.20
CA PRO A 27 -6.14 7.94 8.27
C PRO A 27 -6.70 7.27 7.01
N MET A 28 -6.13 7.60 5.84
CA MET A 28 -6.49 6.97 4.56
C MET A 28 -6.14 5.48 4.53
N MET A 29 -4.94 5.12 4.98
CA MET A 29 -4.54 3.70 5.01
C MET A 29 -5.27 2.91 6.10
N ALA A 30 -5.58 3.53 7.24
CA ALA A 30 -6.42 2.92 8.27
C ALA A 30 -7.82 2.61 7.71
N HIS A 31 -8.41 3.54 6.97
CA HIS A 31 -9.68 3.36 6.28
C HIS A 31 -9.64 2.20 5.28
N LEU A 32 -8.62 2.13 4.43
CA LEU A 32 -8.45 1.01 3.48
C LEU A 32 -8.26 -0.33 4.19
N LEU A 33 -7.45 -0.37 5.25
CA LEU A 33 -7.26 -1.58 6.06
C LEU A 33 -8.57 -2.05 6.70
N ASP A 34 -9.36 -1.14 7.27
CA ASP A 34 -10.66 -1.47 7.86
C ASP A 34 -11.62 -2.07 6.81
N ALA A 35 -11.66 -1.49 5.60
CA ALA A 35 -12.47 -2.00 4.49
C ALA A 35 -12.03 -3.40 4.05
N LEU A 36 -10.72 -3.60 3.87
CA LEU A 36 -10.15 -4.91 3.50
C LEU A 36 -10.40 -5.98 4.57
N GLN A 37 -10.25 -5.64 5.85
CA GLN A 37 -10.55 -6.55 6.97
C GLN A 37 -12.04 -6.95 7.00
N LYS A 38 -12.92 -6.04 6.57
CA LYS A 38 -14.36 -6.30 6.39
C LYS A 38 -14.70 -7.00 5.08
N LYS A 39 -13.70 -7.29 4.23
CA LYS A 39 -13.87 -7.87 2.89
C LYS A 39 -14.74 -6.99 1.98
N GLU A 40 -14.68 -5.69 2.17
CA GLU A 40 -15.37 -4.71 1.33
C GLU A 40 -14.60 -4.51 0.02
N ASP A 41 -15.32 -4.36 -1.09
CA ASP A 41 -14.69 -4.02 -2.38
C ASP A 41 -14.23 -2.56 -2.36
N ILE A 42 -12.91 -2.38 -2.36
CA ILE A 42 -12.29 -1.04 -2.40
C ILE A 42 -12.05 -0.52 -3.82
N GLY A 43 -12.53 -1.25 -4.83
CA GLY A 43 -12.37 -0.92 -6.24
C GLY A 43 -10.94 -1.13 -6.76
N HIS A 44 -10.78 -1.03 -8.08
CA HIS A 44 -9.49 -1.24 -8.74
C HIS A 44 -8.42 -0.27 -8.24
N TYR A 45 -8.75 1.02 -8.16
CA TYR A 45 -7.80 2.04 -7.75
C TYR A 45 -7.52 2.03 -6.25
N GLY A 46 -8.48 1.59 -5.43
CA GLY A 46 -8.23 1.32 -4.02
C GLY A 46 -7.20 0.21 -3.84
N ARG A 47 -7.36 -0.92 -4.56
CA ARG A 47 -6.39 -2.03 -4.53
C ARG A 47 -5.00 -1.59 -4.98
N LEU A 48 -4.92 -0.85 -6.09
CA LEU A 48 -3.65 -0.32 -6.61
C LEU A 48 -2.97 0.61 -5.60
N THR A 49 -3.71 1.60 -5.07
CA THR A 49 -3.21 2.53 -4.06
C THR A 49 -2.72 1.80 -2.82
N PHE A 50 -3.51 0.86 -2.31
CA PHE A 50 -3.15 0.06 -1.16
C PHE A 50 -1.83 -0.69 -1.38
N VAL A 51 -1.67 -1.39 -2.50
CA VAL A 51 -0.46 -2.16 -2.81
C VAL A 51 0.78 -1.27 -2.97
N MET A 52 0.65 -0.13 -3.65
CA MET A 52 1.76 0.81 -3.85
C MET A 52 2.34 1.32 -2.53
N ILE A 53 1.51 1.44 -1.50
CA ILE A 53 1.91 1.93 -0.17
C ILE A 53 2.28 0.75 0.75
N ALA A 54 1.38 -0.21 0.93
CA ALA A 54 1.49 -1.28 1.91
C ALA A 54 2.70 -2.20 1.69
N ARG A 55 3.18 -2.35 0.44
CA ARG A 55 4.40 -3.14 0.11
C ARG A 55 5.66 -2.69 0.86
N HIS A 56 5.67 -1.48 1.40
CA HIS A 56 6.79 -0.93 2.17
C HIS A 56 6.68 -1.18 3.67
N PHE A 57 5.53 -1.67 4.14
CA PHE A 57 5.23 -1.83 5.57
C PHE A 57 4.87 -3.27 5.92
N LEU A 58 4.13 -3.97 5.06
CA LEU A 58 3.59 -5.30 5.32
C LEU A 58 4.30 -6.38 4.49
N PRO A 59 4.36 -7.63 4.97
CA PRO A 59 4.83 -8.76 4.18
C PRO A 59 3.85 -9.08 3.03
N ASP A 60 4.39 -9.65 1.95
CA ASP A 60 3.65 -9.94 0.72
C ASP A 60 2.45 -10.85 0.97
N GLU A 61 2.62 -11.86 1.82
CA GLU A 61 1.57 -12.82 2.15
C GLU A 61 0.38 -12.13 2.80
N GLN A 62 0.62 -11.14 3.67
CA GLN A 62 -0.44 -10.39 4.34
C GLN A 62 -1.17 -9.44 3.38
N ILE A 63 -0.44 -8.82 2.45
CA ILE A 63 -1.04 -7.99 1.39
C ILE A 63 -1.96 -8.84 0.52
N VAL A 64 -1.49 -10.02 0.10
CA VAL A 64 -2.26 -10.96 -0.72
C VAL A 64 -3.49 -11.47 0.05
N GLU A 65 -3.34 -11.83 1.32
CA GLU A 65 -4.46 -12.27 2.17
C GLU A 65 -5.54 -11.20 2.27
N LEU A 66 -5.17 -9.95 2.59
CA LEU A 66 -6.11 -8.83 2.70
C LEU A 66 -6.85 -8.56 1.39
N LEU A 67 -6.13 -8.57 0.26
CA LEU A 67 -6.73 -8.28 -1.04
C LEU A 67 -7.64 -9.40 -1.54
N SER A 68 -7.21 -10.66 -1.38
CA SER A 68 -7.94 -11.84 -1.85
C SER A 68 -9.26 -12.09 -1.13
N GLY A 69 -9.51 -11.37 -0.03
CA GLY A 69 -10.78 -11.41 0.70
C GLY A 69 -11.91 -10.64 0.02
N GLN A 70 -11.62 -9.80 -0.97
CA GLN A 70 -12.60 -8.94 -1.63
C GLN A 70 -13.48 -9.70 -2.63
N PRO A 71 -14.71 -9.21 -2.91
CA PRO A 71 -15.52 -9.70 -4.02
C PRO A 71 -14.75 -9.63 -5.34
N ASP A 72 -14.84 -10.69 -6.15
CA ASP A 72 -14.26 -10.76 -7.49
C ASP A 72 -12.74 -10.49 -7.57
N HIS A 73 -12.00 -10.64 -6.47
CA HIS A 73 -10.55 -10.51 -6.45
C HIS A 73 -9.92 -11.65 -5.64
N ASN A 74 -9.25 -12.59 -6.31
CA ASN A 74 -8.68 -13.77 -5.68
C ASN A 74 -7.19 -13.61 -5.35
N ALA A 75 -6.59 -14.64 -4.73
CA ALA A 75 -5.18 -14.66 -4.35
C ALA A 75 -4.23 -14.58 -5.56
N THR A 76 -4.58 -15.20 -6.70
CA THR A 76 -3.78 -15.14 -7.93
C THR A 76 -3.74 -13.71 -8.46
N ASP A 77 -4.87 -13.02 -8.51
CA ASP A 77 -4.95 -11.63 -8.97
C ASP A 77 -4.21 -10.69 -8.03
N SER A 78 -4.32 -10.93 -6.71
CA SER A 78 -3.63 -10.18 -5.67
C SER A 78 -2.10 -10.31 -5.81
N GLN A 79 -1.60 -11.53 -6.01
CA GLN A 79 -0.19 -11.81 -6.22
C GLN A 79 0.33 -11.18 -7.52
N ALA A 80 -0.47 -11.23 -8.59
CA ALA A 80 -0.12 -10.63 -9.87
C ALA A 80 0.01 -9.10 -9.76
N LEU A 81 -0.95 -8.45 -9.08
CA LEU A 81 -0.91 -7.01 -8.83
C LEU A 81 0.31 -6.60 -8.01
N LEU A 82 0.56 -7.28 -6.88
CA LEU A 82 1.72 -7.01 -6.03
C LEU A 82 3.04 -7.16 -6.80
N THR A 83 3.16 -8.24 -7.58
CA THR A 83 4.34 -8.50 -8.42
C THR A 83 4.53 -7.40 -9.45
N GLN A 84 3.46 -6.98 -10.14
CA GLN A 84 3.53 -5.92 -11.14
C GLN A 84 3.98 -4.59 -10.52
N VAL A 85 3.42 -4.22 -9.35
CA VAL A 85 3.79 -2.98 -8.65
C VAL A 85 5.26 -3.01 -8.22
N LYS A 86 5.74 -4.15 -7.72
CA LYS A 86 7.16 -4.35 -7.37
C LYS A 86 8.08 -4.25 -8.57
N GLN A 87 7.77 -4.95 -9.67
CA GLN A 87 8.58 -4.95 -10.88
C GLN A 87 8.68 -3.57 -11.53
N ARG A 88 7.57 -2.83 -11.56
CA ARG A 88 7.54 -1.45 -12.09
C ARG A 88 8.09 -0.42 -11.11
N ASN A 89 8.36 -0.86 -9.88
CA ASN A 89 8.82 -0.04 -8.77
C ASN A 89 8.04 1.27 -8.64
N TYR A 90 6.71 1.17 -8.58
CA TYR A 90 5.88 2.37 -8.47
C TYR A 90 6.08 3.08 -7.14
N ASN A 91 6.32 4.39 -7.19
CA ASN A 91 6.32 5.25 -6.00
C ASN A 91 4.91 5.36 -5.41
N PRO A 92 4.75 5.44 -4.08
CA PRO A 92 3.47 5.74 -3.45
C PRO A 92 2.78 6.95 -4.13
N PRO A 93 1.47 6.88 -4.42
CA PRO A 93 0.80 7.96 -5.15
C PRO A 93 0.70 9.23 -4.29
N LYS A 94 0.82 10.39 -4.95
CA LYS A 94 0.52 11.69 -4.30
C LYS A 94 -0.98 11.87 -4.14
N ARG A 95 -1.39 12.77 -3.24
CA ARG A 95 -2.78 13.11 -2.95
C ARG A 95 -3.58 13.41 -4.21
N GLU A 96 -3.06 14.23 -5.11
CA GLU A 96 -3.77 14.65 -6.33
C GLU A 96 -4.13 13.44 -7.21
N ARG A 97 -3.20 12.48 -7.31
CA ARG A 97 -3.43 11.24 -8.08
C ARG A 97 -4.46 10.34 -7.38
N ILE A 98 -4.43 10.25 -6.05
CA ILE A 98 -5.41 9.49 -5.28
C ILE A 98 -6.82 10.06 -5.52
N LEU A 99 -6.98 11.39 -5.46
CA LEU A 99 -8.26 12.05 -5.70
C LEU A 99 -8.74 11.86 -7.15
N GLU A 100 -7.85 11.95 -8.14
CA GLU A 100 -8.17 11.67 -9.54
C GLU A 100 -8.68 10.23 -9.73
N TRP A 101 -8.00 9.25 -9.15
CA TRP A 101 -8.40 7.85 -9.23
C TRP A 101 -9.69 7.55 -8.50
N GLN A 102 -9.86 8.12 -7.31
CA GLN A 102 -11.11 8.00 -6.56
C GLN A 102 -12.31 8.51 -7.37
N SER A 103 -12.16 9.59 -8.14
CA SER A 103 -13.27 10.12 -8.96
C SER A 103 -13.77 9.17 -10.06
N GLN A 104 -13.04 8.08 -10.31
CA GLN A 104 -13.35 7.07 -11.32
C GLN A 104 -13.95 5.78 -10.75
N GLN A 105 -14.20 5.71 -9.44
CA GLN A 105 -14.77 4.54 -8.76
C GLN A 105 -15.71 4.95 -7.63
N ASP A 106 -16.55 4.03 -7.16
CA ASP A 106 -17.53 4.31 -6.11
C ASP A 106 -16.90 4.37 -4.70
N PHE A 107 -15.87 3.55 -4.44
CA PHE A 107 -15.21 3.52 -3.14
C PHE A 107 -14.30 4.76 -2.95
N ALA A 108 -14.54 5.50 -1.86
CA ALA A 108 -13.79 6.68 -1.49
C ALA A 108 -12.43 6.31 -0.86
N ILE A 109 -11.36 6.28 -1.66
CA ILE A 109 -10.00 5.98 -1.19
C ILE A 109 -9.57 6.96 -0.08
N CYS A 110 -9.76 8.25 -0.34
CA CYS A 110 -9.60 9.36 0.58
C CYS A 110 -10.95 9.70 1.24
N PRO A 111 -11.13 9.40 2.53
CA PRO A 111 -12.43 9.60 3.20
C PRO A 111 -12.76 11.08 3.47
N ASP A 112 -11.76 11.97 3.46
CA ASP A 112 -11.92 13.41 3.68
C ASP A 112 -11.28 14.20 2.51
N PRO A 113 -11.90 14.20 1.32
CA PRO A 113 -11.31 14.80 0.13
C PRO A 113 -11.31 16.34 0.16
N GLU A 114 -12.13 16.98 0.99
CA GLU A 114 -12.19 18.44 1.10
C GLU A 114 -11.08 19.00 1.99
N ASN A 115 -10.50 18.18 2.87
CA ASN A 115 -9.39 18.55 3.71
C ASN A 115 -8.07 18.53 2.91
N PRO A 116 -7.40 19.67 2.68
CA PRO A 116 -6.19 19.75 1.87
C PRO A 116 -5.01 18.95 2.44
N ASP A 117 -5.00 18.69 3.74
CA ASP A 117 -3.93 17.99 4.45
C ASP A 117 -4.17 16.47 4.56
N ALA A 118 -5.33 15.97 4.14
CA ALA A 118 -5.65 14.55 4.21
C ALA A 118 -5.01 13.74 3.07
N CYS A 119 -4.85 12.43 3.25
CA CYS A 119 -4.48 11.48 2.19
C CYS A 119 -3.13 11.80 1.53
N ASN A 120 -2.27 12.52 2.25
CA ASN A 120 -0.90 12.78 1.86
C ASN A 120 0.03 11.79 2.57
N VAL A 121 0.19 10.61 1.96
CA VAL A 121 0.93 9.51 2.57
C VAL A 121 2.38 9.85 2.91
N TYR A 122 2.99 10.80 2.19
CA TYR A 122 4.37 11.24 2.45
C TYR A 122 4.49 12.13 3.71
N GLN A 123 3.40 12.76 4.13
CA GLN A 123 3.33 13.49 5.40
C GLN A 123 2.83 12.59 6.54
N GLU A 124 1.96 11.63 6.23
CA GLU A 124 1.30 10.78 7.21
C GLU A 124 2.12 9.55 7.62
N LEU A 125 3.03 9.07 6.76
CA LEU A 125 3.83 7.86 6.97
C LEU A 125 5.33 8.13 6.86
N THR A 126 6.12 7.31 7.54
CA THR A 126 7.59 7.31 7.42
C THR A 126 8.02 6.24 6.44
N PHE A 127 8.28 6.63 5.19
CA PHE A 127 8.80 5.71 4.16
C PHE A 127 10.32 5.50 4.30
N PRO A 128 10.84 4.35 3.83
CA PRO A 128 12.28 4.16 3.65
C PRO A 128 12.89 5.27 2.78
N SER A 129 14.12 5.70 3.12
CA SER A 129 14.80 6.83 2.43
C SER A 129 14.94 6.61 0.93
N GLU A 130 15.14 5.36 0.50
CA GLU A 130 15.24 4.93 -0.90
C GLU A 130 14.06 5.36 -1.78
N ILE A 131 12.88 5.60 -1.21
CA ILE A 131 11.70 6.07 -1.96
C ILE A 131 11.87 7.53 -2.38
N PHE A 132 12.53 8.34 -1.56
CA PHE A 132 12.77 9.75 -1.88
C PHE A 132 13.90 9.92 -2.90
N ASP A 133 14.89 9.03 -2.87
CA ASP A 133 16.00 9.03 -3.83
C ASP A 133 15.49 8.80 -5.27
N GLN A 134 14.52 7.89 -5.44
CA GLN A 134 13.92 7.56 -6.73
C GLN A 134 13.01 8.66 -7.31
N ILE A 135 12.48 9.54 -6.46
CA ILE A 135 11.69 10.70 -6.92
C ILE A 135 12.62 11.75 -7.53
N ASN A 136 13.81 11.97 -6.96
CA ASN A 136 14.78 12.93 -7.48
C ASN A 136 15.34 12.54 -8.86
N ASP A 137 15.61 11.26 -9.08
CA ASP A 137 16.15 10.76 -10.36
C ASP A 137 15.19 10.98 -11.55
N TYR A 138 13.88 10.90 -11.33
CA TYR A 138 12.88 11.17 -12.38
C TYR A 138 12.82 12.65 -12.77
N HIS A 139 12.94 13.55 -11.79
CA HIS A 139 12.96 15.00 -12.04
C HIS A 139 14.24 15.43 -12.77
N GLU A 140 15.41 14.85 -12.44
CA GLU A 140 16.65 15.12 -13.17
C GLU A 140 16.61 14.61 -14.62
N ALA A 141 16.00 13.45 -14.87
CA ALA A 141 15.87 12.92 -16.24
C ALA A 141 14.95 13.78 -17.13
N GLN A 142 13.88 14.37 -16.58
CA GLN A 142 13.01 15.27 -17.33
C GLN A 142 13.66 16.62 -17.62
N VAL A 143 14.42 17.19 -16.69
CA VAL A 143 15.17 18.44 -16.91
C VAL A 143 16.22 18.24 -18.02
N LYS A 144 17.00 17.16 -17.97
CA LYS A 144 18.01 16.85 -19.01
C LYS A 144 17.41 16.56 -20.40
N SER A 145 16.14 16.16 -20.48
CA SER A 145 15.46 15.89 -21.76
C SER A 145 14.80 17.13 -22.38
N GLN A 146 14.63 18.21 -21.62
CA GLN A 146 14.08 19.48 -22.10
C GLN A 146 15.17 20.51 -22.48
N GLU A 147 16.45 20.19 -22.21
CA GLU A 147 17.61 21.01 -22.55
C GLU A 147 18.35 20.54 -23.83
N GLN A 148 17.74 19.66 -24.65
CA GLN A 148 18.28 19.19 -25.93
C GLN A 148 17.45 19.65 -27.13
#